data_AF-A0A0K0DAU1-F1
#
_entry.id   AF-A0A0K0DAU1-F1
#
_cell.length_a   1.000
_cell.length_b   1.000
_cell.length_c   1.000
_cell.angle_alpha   90.00
_cell.angle_beta   90.00
_cell.angle_gamma   90.00
#
_symmetry.space_group_name_H-M   'P 1'
#
loop_
_entity.id
_entity.type
_entity.pdbx_description
1 polymer ?
#
loop_
_entity_poly.entity_id
_entity_poly.type
_entity_poly.pdbx_seq_one_letter_code
_entity_poly.pdbx_strand_id
1 'polypeptide(L)'
;MYGFGEYHSYDHIVLWLEEIERFYPDKARVINIGTTEEGRSIKGIKIGTDVHQTDKRVVWIDGGIHAREWAAVHTVIYIIDRLIADYETDPLVRRAVDQLNFYLFPVLNPDGYEYSRSGITPVVGEDLATFRAVRDAMLSPELRGKVDAFLTLHTYSQMWIHPFSHQRKTVPEDISDIERVGRKALSALENLYGTKYQFGTGADILYPSSGGSDDWAKGKLGAKYVYLMELRPGQEGQQKSIVFFAGLIVQYII
;
A
#
# COMPACT_ATOMS: atom_id res chain seq x y z
N MET A 1 4.16 19.59 -10.64
CA MET A 1 4.39 19.40 -9.19
C MET A 1 3.06 19.04 -8.56
N TYR A 2 2.98 17.87 -7.92
CA TYR A 2 1.75 17.37 -7.29
C TYR A 2 1.43 18.20 -6.04
N GLY A 3 0.23 18.74 -5.94
CA GLY A 3 -0.18 19.55 -4.80
C GLY A 3 -0.57 18.67 -3.60
N PHE A 4 0.40 18.29 -2.75
CA PHE A 4 0.20 17.40 -1.57
C PHE A 4 -0.71 17.94 -0.43
N GLY A 5 -1.42 19.06 -0.67
CA GLY A 5 -2.41 19.62 0.24
C GLY A 5 -3.86 19.37 -0.18
N GLU A 6 -4.08 18.73 -1.33
CA GLU A 6 -5.40 18.56 -1.95
C GLU A 6 -5.65 17.09 -2.33
N TYR A 7 -6.93 16.70 -2.32
CA TYR A 7 -7.35 15.40 -2.83
C TYR A 7 -7.70 15.52 -4.32
N HIS A 8 -6.76 15.09 -5.15
CA HIS A 8 -6.85 15.16 -6.61
C HIS A 8 -7.78 14.11 -7.21
N SER A 9 -8.28 14.33 -8.42
CA SER A 9 -9.00 13.28 -9.16
C SER A 9 -8.07 12.13 -9.52
N TYR A 10 -8.65 10.96 -9.76
CA TYR A 10 -7.98 9.78 -10.28
C TYR A 10 -7.16 10.10 -11.53
N ASP A 11 -7.74 10.83 -12.50
CA ASP A 11 -7.03 11.20 -13.73
C ASP A 11 -5.79 12.06 -13.44
N HIS A 12 -5.87 13.01 -12.49
CA HIS A 12 -4.72 13.81 -12.10
C HIS A 12 -3.66 12.96 -11.38
N ILE A 13 -4.07 12.03 -10.53
CA ILE A 13 -3.15 11.07 -9.89
C ILE A 13 -2.43 10.25 -10.96
N VAL A 14 -3.15 9.71 -11.95
CA VAL A 14 -2.56 8.92 -13.05
C VAL A 14 -1.59 9.76 -13.87
N LEU A 15 -1.96 10.99 -14.26
CA LEU A 15 -1.07 11.89 -14.99
C LEU A 15 0.22 12.16 -14.22
N TRP A 16 0.14 12.27 -12.89
CA TRP A 16 1.32 12.44 -12.05
C TRP A 16 2.20 11.17 -12.00
N LEU A 17 1.61 9.98 -11.95
CA LEU A 17 2.38 8.72 -12.06
C LEU A 17 3.11 8.61 -13.41
N GLU A 18 2.45 8.99 -14.50
CA GLU A 18 3.03 9.02 -15.84
C GLU A 18 4.12 10.09 -15.98
N GLU A 19 4.00 11.21 -15.26
CA GLU A 19 5.04 12.23 -15.15
C GLU A 19 6.28 11.66 -14.43
N ILE A 20 6.10 10.91 -13.34
CA ILE A 20 7.22 10.25 -12.64
C ILE A 20 7.93 9.26 -13.56
N GLU A 21 7.21 8.37 -14.25
CA GLU A 21 7.82 7.44 -15.23
C GLU A 21 8.61 8.18 -16.31
N ARG A 22 8.08 9.30 -16.82
CA ARG A 22 8.77 10.12 -17.83
C ARG A 22 10.07 10.74 -17.31
N PHE A 23 10.10 11.22 -16.08
CA PHE A 23 11.30 11.87 -15.52
C PHE A 23 12.31 10.87 -14.94
N TYR A 24 11.86 9.68 -14.54
CA TYR A 24 12.69 8.65 -13.92
C TYR A 24 12.51 7.27 -14.59
N PRO A 25 12.69 7.15 -15.92
CA PRO A 25 12.34 5.95 -16.68
C PRO A 25 13.15 4.70 -16.28
N ASP A 26 14.36 4.89 -15.73
CA ASP A 26 15.20 3.77 -15.26
C ASP A 26 14.76 3.23 -13.87
N LYS A 27 13.91 3.98 -13.16
CA LYS A 27 13.50 3.71 -11.78
C LYS A 27 12.01 3.52 -11.59
N ALA A 28 11.19 4.04 -12.49
CA ALA A 28 9.75 4.09 -12.35
C ALA A 28 9.04 3.62 -13.62
N ARG A 29 7.98 2.83 -13.46
CA ARG A 29 7.14 2.35 -14.56
C ARG A 29 5.68 2.33 -14.16
N VAL A 30 4.80 2.96 -14.93
CA VAL A 30 3.36 2.87 -14.69
C VAL A 30 2.89 1.47 -15.10
N ILE A 31 2.08 0.86 -14.24
CA ILE A 31 1.53 -0.47 -14.46
C ILE A 31 0.01 -0.41 -14.40
N ASN A 32 -0.63 -1.22 -15.25
CA ASN A 32 -2.07 -1.44 -15.20
C ASN A 32 -2.32 -2.91 -14.85
N ILE A 33 -3.08 -3.16 -13.78
CA ILE A 33 -3.37 -4.53 -13.33
C ILE A 33 -4.75 -5.03 -13.75
N GLY A 34 -5.58 -4.17 -14.32
CA GLY A 34 -6.92 -4.55 -14.72
C GLY A 34 -7.77 -3.39 -15.20
N THR A 35 -9.06 -3.64 -15.27
CA THR A 35 -10.05 -2.64 -15.66
C THR A 35 -11.23 -2.81 -14.72
N THR A 36 -11.74 -1.71 -14.19
CA THR A 36 -12.90 -1.68 -13.31
C THR A 36 -14.19 -1.95 -14.07
N GLU A 37 -15.30 -2.09 -13.34
CA GLU A 37 -16.62 -2.32 -13.93
C GLU A 37 -17.08 -1.10 -14.78
N GLU A 38 -16.69 0.14 -14.45
CA GLU A 38 -16.96 1.32 -15.28
C GLU A 38 -15.91 1.58 -16.38
N GLY A 39 -14.98 0.64 -16.61
CA GLY A 39 -14.02 0.71 -17.70
C GLY A 39 -12.76 1.54 -17.41
N ARG A 40 -12.54 1.98 -16.16
CA ARG A 40 -11.29 2.66 -15.77
C ARG A 40 -10.16 1.66 -15.61
N SER A 41 -8.97 2.02 -16.04
CA SER A 41 -7.77 1.21 -15.76
C SER A 41 -7.48 1.22 -14.26
N ILE A 42 -6.91 0.13 -13.72
CA ILE A 42 -6.44 0.10 -12.34
C ILE A 42 -4.93 0.31 -12.37
N LYS A 43 -4.53 1.59 -12.40
CA LYS A 43 -3.12 1.99 -12.51
C LYS A 43 -2.43 2.15 -11.16
N GLY A 44 -1.18 1.72 -11.13
CA GLY A 44 -0.21 1.97 -10.07
C GLY A 44 1.17 2.25 -10.67
N ILE A 45 2.20 2.28 -9.83
CA ILE A 45 3.58 2.50 -10.26
C ILE A 45 4.50 1.45 -9.64
N LYS A 46 5.40 0.90 -10.47
CA LYS A 46 6.54 0.11 -10.03
C LYS A 46 7.72 1.04 -9.81
N ILE A 47 8.38 0.96 -8.66
CA ILE A 47 9.61 1.71 -8.33
C ILE A 47 10.72 0.74 -7.91
N GLY A 48 11.89 0.86 -8.52
CA GLY A 48 13.07 0.05 -8.24
C GLY A 48 14.16 0.34 -9.26
N THR A 49 15.45 0.24 -8.89
CA THR A 49 16.51 0.40 -9.90
C THR A 49 16.44 -0.69 -10.96
N ASP A 50 16.78 -0.34 -12.20
CA ASP A 50 16.57 -1.19 -13.36
C ASP A 50 15.13 -1.69 -13.42
N VAL A 51 14.16 -0.77 -13.54
CA VAL A 51 12.73 -1.04 -13.33
C VAL A 51 12.13 -2.18 -14.20
N HIS A 52 12.83 -2.61 -15.24
CA HIS A 52 12.46 -3.77 -16.06
C HIS A 52 12.89 -5.13 -15.47
N GLN A 53 13.81 -5.15 -14.50
CA GLN A 53 14.19 -6.35 -13.75
C GLN A 53 13.04 -6.81 -12.85
N THR A 54 12.87 -8.13 -12.78
CA THR A 54 11.74 -8.76 -12.07
C THR A 54 12.19 -9.81 -11.05
N ASP A 55 13.50 -10.00 -10.87
CA ASP A 55 14.10 -10.96 -9.96
C ASP A 55 14.17 -10.46 -8.51
N LYS A 56 14.19 -9.14 -8.30
CA LYS A 56 14.14 -8.54 -6.96
C LYS A 56 12.86 -8.90 -6.21
N ARG A 57 12.98 -9.00 -4.89
CA ARG A 57 11.84 -9.19 -3.97
C ARG A 57 10.91 -7.98 -4.04
N VAL A 58 9.64 -8.22 -3.73
CA VAL A 58 8.55 -7.27 -3.94
C VAL A 58 7.97 -6.79 -2.61
N VAL A 59 7.77 -5.48 -2.54
CA VAL A 59 6.92 -4.83 -1.54
C VAL A 59 5.69 -4.27 -2.25
N TRP A 60 4.52 -4.76 -1.87
CA TRP A 60 3.24 -4.23 -2.35
C TRP A 60 2.65 -3.26 -1.34
N ILE A 61 2.23 -2.09 -1.82
CA ILE A 61 1.56 -1.07 -1.02
C ILE A 61 0.34 -0.58 -1.79
N ASP A 62 -0.84 -0.71 -1.21
CA ASP A 62 -2.07 -0.20 -1.80
C ASP A 62 -2.88 0.67 -0.83
N GLY A 63 -3.76 1.46 -1.42
CA GLY A 63 -4.76 2.26 -0.72
C GLY A 63 -5.96 2.51 -1.61
N GLY A 64 -6.99 3.15 -1.04
CA GLY A 64 -8.18 3.53 -1.80
C GLY A 64 -9.00 2.34 -2.30
N ILE A 65 -8.93 1.18 -1.64
CA ILE A 65 -9.87 0.07 -1.88
C ILE A 65 -11.29 0.45 -1.42
N HIS A 66 -11.38 1.19 -0.31
CA HIS A 66 -12.59 1.89 0.12
C HIS A 66 -12.57 3.33 -0.38
N ALA A 67 -13.56 3.66 -1.23
CA ALA A 67 -13.69 4.94 -1.92
C ALA A 67 -13.46 6.21 -1.09
N ARG A 68 -14.03 6.25 0.13
CA ARG A 68 -14.06 7.45 0.98
C ARG A 68 -12.79 7.67 1.81
N GLU A 69 -11.83 6.76 1.75
CA GLU A 69 -10.64 6.75 2.60
C GLU A 69 -9.50 7.56 1.95
N TRP A 70 -9.77 8.82 1.65
CA TRP A 70 -8.89 9.66 0.82
C TRP A 70 -7.49 9.87 1.42
N ALA A 71 -7.37 9.83 2.74
CA ALA A 71 -6.08 9.90 3.42
C ALA A 71 -5.20 8.67 3.12
N ALA A 72 -5.76 7.48 2.92
CA ALA A 72 -5.01 6.31 2.49
C ALA A 72 -4.44 6.51 1.08
N VAL A 73 -5.27 6.97 0.14
CA VAL A 73 -4.85 7.32 -1.25
C VAL A 73 -3.66 8.29 -1.22
N HIS A 74 -3.83 9.39 -0.50
CA HIS A 74 -2.81 10.44 -0.41
C HIS A 74 -1.53 9.95 0.27
N THR A 75 -1.64 9.00 1.20
CA THR A 75 -0.48 8.43 1.88
C THR A 75 0.35 7.56 0.95
N VAL A 76 -0.29 6.74 0.08
CA VAL A 76 0.44 6.00 -0.98
C VAL A 76 1.17 6.96 -1.93
N ILE A 77 0.51 8.05 -2.32
CA ILE A 77 1.11 9.08 -3.19
C ILE A 77 2.33 9.71 -2.52
N TYR A 78 2.24 10.03 -1.23
CA TYR A 78 3.39 10.54 -0.49
C TYR A 78 4.56 9.53 -0.44
N ILE A 79 4.26 8.23 -0.27
CA ILE A 79 5.30 7.20 -0.28
C ILE A 79 6.00 7.15 -1.64
N ILE A 80 5.25 7.17 -2.74
CA ILE A 80 5.79 7.25 -4.11
C ILE A 80 6.75 8.43 -4.25
N ASP A 81 6.32 9.62 -3.82
CA ASP A 81 7.12 10.84 -3.88
C ASP A 81 8.43 10.72 -3.10
N ARG A 82 8.38 10.19 -1.87
CA ARG A 82 9.60 10.01 -1.05
C ARG A 82 10.55 8.97 -1.61
N LEU A 83 10.04 7.85 -2.16
CA LEU A 83 10.90 6.85 -2.78
C LEU A 83 11.69 7.41 -3.97
N ILE A 84 11.13 8.39 -4.68
CA ILE A 84 11.81 9.07 -5.80
C ILE A 84 12.67 10.24 -5.31
N ALA A 85 12.09 11.16 -4.55
CA ALA A 85 12.73 12.42 -4.15
C ALA A 85 13.91 12.21 -3.21
N ASP A 86 13.81 11.23 -2.30
CA ASP A 86 14.83 11.00 -1.29
C ASP A 86 15.87 9.95 -1.74
N TYR A 87 15.73 9.35 -2.94
CA TYR A 87 16.64 8.31 -3.45
C TYR A 87 18.11 8.74 -3.46
N GLU A 88 18.38 10.01 -3.81
CA GLU A 88 19.76 10.50 -3.88
C GLU A 88 20.33 10.96 -2.54
N THR A 89 19.47 11.22 -1.55
CA THR A 89 19.82 11.91 -0.31
C THR A 89 19.69 11.05 0.94
N ASP A 90 18.81 10.05 0.96
CA ASP A 90 18.60 9.14 2.09
C ASP A 90 19.18 7.74 1.77
N PRO A 91 20.25 7.32 2.46
CA PRO A 91 20.87 6.01 2.24
C PRO A 91 19.95 4.81 2.48
N LEU A 92 18.94 4.93 3.35
CA LEU A 92 17.96 3.87 3.58
C LEU A 92 17.00 3.75 2.39
N VAL A 93 16.52 4.89 1.88
CA VAL A 93 15.65 4.91 0.68
C VAL A 93 16.43 4.41 -0.55
N ARG A 94 17.68 4.85 -0.73
CA ARG A 94 18.54 4.34 -1.81
C ARG A 94 18.67 2.83 -1.76
N ARG A 95 19.07 2.29 -0.60
CA ARG A 95 19.21 0.83 -0.41
C ARG A 95 17.90 0.10 -0.68
N ALA A 96 16.79 0.68 -0.24
CA ALA A 96 15.47 0.11 -0.45
C ALA A 96 15.13 -0.04 -1.93
N VAL A 97 15.24 1.05 -2.69
CA VAL A 97 14.94 1.08 -4.13
C VAL A 97 15.97 0.26 -4.94
N ASP A 98 17.21 0.15 -4.45
CA ASP A 98 18.24 -0.67 -5.09
C ASP A 98 17.94 -2.18 -4.96
N GLN A 99 17.45 -2.62 -3.80
CA GLN A 99 17.29 -4.04 -3.46
C GLN A 99 15.89 -4.61 -3.72
N LEU A 100 14.87 -3.75 -3.79
CA LEU A 100 13.47 -4.15 -3.91
C LEU A 100 12.79 -3.57 -5.13
N ASN A 101 11.72 -4.24 -5.54
CA ASN A 101 10.68 -3.65 -6.38
C ASN A 101 9.47 -3.27 -5.52
N PHE A 102 9.14 -1.99 -5.50
CA PHE A 102 7.91 -1.48 -4.90
C PHE A 102 6.80 -1.44 -5.93
N TYR A 103 5.65 -2.02 -5.61
CA TYR A 103 4.43 -1.94 -6.42
C TYR A 103 3.41 -1.14 -5.62
N LEU A 104 3.17 0.10 -6.04
CA LEU A 104 2.36 1.06 -5.30
C LEU A 104 1.08 1.40 -6.06
N PHE A 105 -0.07 1.21 -5.41
CA PHE A 105 -1.40 1.46 -5.99
C PHE A 105 -2.17 2.48 -5.14
N PRO A 106 -2.12 3.77 -5.50
CA PRO A 106 -2.82 4.81 -4.73
C PRO A 106 -4.33 4.63 -4.65
N VAL A 107 -4.96 4.18 -5.75
CA VAL A 107 -6.40 4.06 -5.88
C VAL A 107 -6.73 2.71 -6.52
N LEU A 108 -7.00 1.70 -5.69
CA LEU A 108 -7.45 0.40 -6.19
C LEU A 108 -8.89 0.45 -6.73
N ASN A 109 -9.75 1.26 -6.13
CA ASN A 109 -11.15 1.44 -6.54
C ASN A 109 -11.37 2.84 -7.15
N PRO A 110 -10.94 3.10 -8.41
CA PRO A 110 -11.04 4.42 -9.03
C PRO A 110 -12.49 4.83 -9.30
N ASP A 111 -13.39 3.89 -9.59
CA ASP A 111 -14.81 4.18 -9.80
C ASP A 111 -15.46 4.74 -8.53
N GLY A 112 -15.29 4.03 -7.41
CA GLY A 112 -15.78 4.46 -6.11
C GLY A 112 -15.10 5.74 -5.63
N TYR A 113 -13.79 5.88 -5.83
CA TYR A 113 -13.06 7.10 -5.46
C TYR A 113 -13.64 8.33 -6.17
N GLU A 114 -13.79 8.27 -7.50
CA GLU A 114 -14.39 9.36 -8.28
C GLU A 114 -15.84 9.63 -7.89
N TYR A 115 -16.62 8.58 -7.59
CA TYR A 115 -17.97 8.78 -7.05
C TYR A 115 -17.95 9.58 -5.75
N SER A 116 -17.13 9.17 -4.79
CA SER A 116 -17.05 9.83 -3.48
C SER A 116 -16.63 11.30 -3.60
N ARG A 117 -15.84 11.65 -4.63
CA ARG A 117 -15.32 13.00 -4.89
C ARG A 117 -16.29 13.90 -5.67
N SER A 118 -17.05 13.33 -6.60
CA SER A 118 -17.86 14.08 -7.58
C SER A 118 -19.37 14.05 -7.29
N GLY A 119 -19.84 13.10 -6.47
CA GLY A 119 -21.27 12.90 -6.19
C GLY A 119 -22.07 12.27 -7.34
N ILE A 120 -21.40 11.80 -8.41
CA ILE A 120 -22.05 11.18 -9.58
C ILE A 120 -22.41 9.72 -9.29
N THR A 121 -23.70 9.38 -9.23
CA THR A 121 -24.18 8.02 -8.92
C THR A 121 -23.49 6.93 -9.75
N PRO A 122 -22.83 5.94 -9.11
CA PRO A 122 -22.11 4.90 -9.83
C PRO A 122 -23.07 3.91 -10.47
N VAL A 123 -22.56 3.14 -11.42
CA VAL A 123 -23.24 1.90 -11.83
C VAL A 123 -23.20 0.94 -10.64
N VAL A 124 -24.37 0.60 -10.09
CA VAL A 124 -24.47 -0.28 -8.92
C VAL A 124 -24.05 -1.69 -9.32
N GLY A 125 -22.90 -2.14 -8.79
CA GLY A 125 -22.39 -3.50 -8.91
C GLY A 125 -21.42 -3.83 -7.78
N GLU A 126 -21.24 -5.11 -7.45
CA GLU A 126 -20.11 -5.51 -6.60
C GLU A 126 -18.81 -5.27 -7.39
N ASP A 127 -17.87 -4.49 -6.84
CA ASP A 127 -16.57 -4.24 -7.47
C ASP A 127 -15.66 -5.48 -7.35
N LEU A 128 -16.07 -6.56 -8.01
CA LEU A 128 -15.30 -7.81 -8.09
C LEU A 128 -14.12 -7.68 -9.05
N ALA A 129 -14.18 -6.72 -10.00
CA ALA A 129 -13.11 -6.47 -10.94
C ALA A 129 -11.81 -6.08 -10.23
N THR A 130 -11.88 -5.15 -9.28
CA THR A 130 -10.70 -4.73 -8.50
C THR A 130 -10.06 -5.89 -7.75
N PHE A 131 -10.84 -6.70 -7.04
CA PHE A 131 -10.30 -7.85 -6.30
C PHE A 131 -9.70 -8.92 -7.22
N ARG A 132 -10.32 -9.19 -8.38
CA ARG A 132 -9.76 -10.09 -9.40
C ARG A 132 -8.44 -9.55 -9.95
N ALA A 133 -8.37 -8.25 -10.26
CA ALA A 133 -7.18 -7.61 -10.77
C ALA A 133 -6.00 -7.72 -9.81
N VAL A 134 -6.21 -7.44 -8.52
CA VAL A 134 -5.17 -7.60 -7.48
C VAL A 134 -4.73 -9.06 -7.38
N ARG A 135 -5.68 -10.01 -7.28
CA ARG A 135 -5.37 -11.45 -7.24
C ARG A 135 -4.54 -11.89 -8.44
N ASP A 136 -4.96 -11.51 -9.64
CA ASP A 136 -4.33 -11.95 -10.89
C ASP A 136 -2.94 -11.32 -11.07
N ALA A 137 -2.77 -10.06 -10.67
CA ALA A 137 -1.46 -9.42 -10.59
C ALA A 137 -0.52 -10.18 -9.65
N MET A 138 -0.97 -10.52 -8.45
CA MET A 138 -0.18 -11.25 -7.45
C MET A 138 0.21 -12.66 -7.89
N LEU A 139 -0.62 -13.29 -8.71
CA LEU A 139 -0.37 -14.62 -9.27
C LEU A 139 0.36 -14.59 -10.62
N SER A 140 0.66 -13.41 -11.16
CA SER A 140 1.39 -13.23 -12.42
C SER A 140 2.82 -13.77 -12.33
N PRO A 141 3.46 -14.12 -13.47
CA PRO A 141 4.87 -14.52 -13.50
C PRO A 141 5.83 -13.47 -12.91
N GLU A 142 5.46 -12.19 -12.97
CA GLU A 142 6.28 -11.11 -12.43
C GLU A 142 6.28 -11.11 -10.90
N LEU A 143 5.12 -11.32 -10.24
CA LEU A 143 4.97 -11.17 -8.79
C LEU A 143 4.95 -12.47 -7.99
N ARG A 144 4.49 -13.57 -8.60
CA ARG A 144 4.22 -14.83 -7.87
C ARG A 144 5.47 -15.33 -7.15
N GLY A 145 5.36 -15.51 -5.83
CA GLY A 145 6.44 -16.00 -4.97
C GLY A 145 7.52 -14.96 -4.64
N LYS A 146 7.36 -13.69 -5.08
CA LYS A 146 8.33 -12.61 -4.84
C LYS A 146 7.86 -11.57 -3.82
N VAL A 147 6.57 -11.54 -3.50
CA VAL A 147 5.98 -10.59 -2.54
C VAL A 147 6.35 -10.97 -1.12
N ASP A 148 7.30 -10.24 -0.53
CA ASP A 148 7.70 -10.42 0.88
C ASP A 148 6.85 -9.58 1.82
N ALA A 149 6.45 -8.39 1.38
CA ALA A 149 5.62 -7.49 2.16
C ALA A 149 4.36 -7.08 1.40
N PHE A 150 3.22 -7.09 2.10
CA PHE A 150 1.93 -6.65 1.61
C PHE A 150 1.32 -5.67 2.60
N LEU A 151 1.09 -4.43 2.16
CA LEU A 151 0.62 -3.32 2.97
C LEU A 151 -0.64 -2.75 2.33
N THR A 152 -1.77 -2.87 3.03
CA THR A 152 -3.03 -2.26 2.61
C THR A 152 -3.38 -1.11 3.55
N LEU A 153 -3.49 0.10 3.00
CA LEU A 153 -3.73 1.33 3.76
C LEU A 153 -5.21 1.69 3.73
N HIS A 154 -5.75 1.99 4.90
CA HIS A 154 -7.14 2.31 5.15
C HIS A 154 -7.25 3.52 6.07
N THR A 155 -8.46 4.06 6.20
CA THR A 155 -8.82 5.00 7.28
C THR A 155 -10.24 4.80 7.78
N TYR A 156 -10.54 4.99 9.06
CA TYR A 156 -9.73 5.59 10.12
C TYR A 156 -9.76 4.71 11.37
N SER A 157 -8.73 4.82 12.24
CA SER A 157 -8.80 4.52 13.69
C SER A 157 -7.44 4.50 14.41
N GLN A 158 -6.32 4.70 13.70
CA GLN A 158 -4.97 4.49 14.23
C GLN A 158 -4.78 3.04 14.71
N MET A 159 -5.00 2.07 13.81
CA MET A 159 -4.76 0.66 14.08
C MET A 159 -3.74 0.11 13.10
N TRP A 160 -2.86 -0.74 13.60
CA TRP A 160 -1.87 -1.46 12.84
C TRP A 160 -2.17 -2.94 13.00
N ILE A 161 -2.92 -3.44 12.03
CA ILE A 161 -3.48 -4.78 12.04
C ILE A 161 -2.52 -5.73 11.32
N HIS A 162 -2.30 -6.90 11.90
CA HIS A 162 -1.70 -8.03 11.21
C HIS A 162 -2.73 -9.17 11.09
N PRO A 163 -2.60 -10.10 10.13
CA PRO A 163 -3.46 -11.26 10.04
C PRO A 163 -3.43 -12.11 11.33
N PHE A 164 -4.45 -12.92 11.64
CA PHE A 164 -5.65 -13.11 10.84
C PHE A 164 -6.87 -12.36 11.41
N SER A 165 -7.73 -11.87 10.52
CA SER A 165 -8.93 -11.11 10.87
C SER A 165 -10.22 -11.94 10.83
N HIS A 166 -10.22 -13.13 10.21
CA HIS A 166 -11.44 -13.97 10.10
C HIS A 166 -11.94 -14.58 11.42
N GLN A 167 -11.07 -14.71 12.44
CA GLN A 167 -11.44 -15.29 13.73
C GLN A 167 -10.55 -14.75 14.85
N ARG A 168 -11.14 -14.53 16.04
CA ARG A 168 -10.41 -14.08 17.24
C ARG A 168 -9.37 -15.09 17.70
N LYS A 169 -8.28 -14.59 18.26
CA LYS A 169 -7.14 -15.38 18.76
C LYS A 169 -6.48 -16.27 17.71
N THR A 170 -6.58 -15.89 16.43
CA THR A 170 -5.94 -16.60 15.33
C THR A 170 -4.81 -15.73 14.77
N VAL A 171 -3.59 -16.24 14.82
CA VAL A 171 -2.37 -15.56 14.36
C VAL A 171 -1.56 -16.46 13.43
N PRO A 172 -0.73 -15.88 12.54
CA PRO A 172 0.23 -16.61 11.73
C PRO A 172 1.28 -17.35 12.56
N GLU A 173 1.83 -18.42 12.00
CA GLU A 173 2.90 -19.19 12.65
C GLU A 173 4.17 -18.36 12.91
N ASP A 174 4.45 -17.38 12.04
CA ASP A 174 5.59 -16.47 12.11
C ASP A 174 5.27 -15.14 12.81
N ILE A 175 4.25 -15.13 13.68
CA ILE A 175 3.79 -13.94 14.41
C ILE A 175 4.93 -13.20 15.13
N SER A 176 5.92 -13.91 15.69
CA SER A 176 7.07 -13.29 16.36
C SER A 176 7.85 -12.32 15.46
N ASP A 177 8.01 -12.65 14.18
CA ASP A 177 8.69 -11.77 13.22
C ASP A 177 7.81 -10.58 12.83
N ILE A 178 6.51 -10.83 12.64
CA ILE A 178 5.51 -9.82 12.30
C ILE A 178 5.39 -8.80 13.44
N GLU A 179 5.29 -9.23 14.70
CA GLU A 179 5.23 -8.34 15.85
C GLU A 179 6.53 -7.56 16.03
N ARG A 180 7.69 -8.22 15.85
CA ARG A 180 8.99 -7.56 15.99
C ARG A 180 9.16 -6.41 15.00
N VAL A 181 8.81 -6.62 13.73
CA VAL A 181 8.92 -5.58 12.69
C VAL A 181 7.85 -4.51 12.88
N GLY A 182 6.59 -4.90 13.10
CA GLY A 182 5.48 -3.96 13.30
C GLY A 182 5.68 -3.05 14.50
N ARG A 183 6.11 -3.59 15.65
CA ARG A 183 6.35 -2.79 16.86
C ARG A 183 7.49 -1.79 16.69
N LYS A 184 8.55 -2.12 15.94
CA LYS A 184 9.62 -1.17 15.60
C LYS A 184 9.10 -0.01 14.76
N ALA A 185 8.25 -0.30 13.78
CA ALA A 185 7.59 0.71 12.96
C ALA A 185 6.77 1.67 13.81
N LEU A 186 5.98 1.12 14.73
CA LEU A 186 5.16 1.88 15.66
C LEU A 186 6.00 2.73 16.61
N SER A 187 7.09 2.21 17.17
CA SER A 187 7.98 2.99 18.02
C SER A 187 8.59 4.18 17.27
N ALA A 188 8.96 4.01 16.00
CA ALA A 188 9.48 5.11 15.21
C ALA A 188 8.41 6.18 14.89
N LEU A 189 7.19 5.75 14.57
CA LEU A 189 6.05 6.64 14.38
C LEU A 189 5.72 7.43 15.65
N GLU A 190 5.72 6.77 16.80
CA GLU A 190 5.49 7.39 18.10
C GLU A 190 6.61 8.39 18.44
N ASN A 191 7.88 8.03 18.21
CA ASN A 191 9.01 8.93 18.47
C ASN A 191 9.00 10.19 17.59
N LEU A 192 8.54 10.08 16.34
CA LEU A 192 8.55 11.20 15.40
C LEU A 192 7.36 12.16 15.61
N TYR A 193 6.19 11.61 15.96
CA TYR A 193 4.93 12.36 15.94
C TYR A 193 4.06 12.22 17.21
N GLY A 194 4.53 11.49 18.22
CA GLY A 194 3.75 11.19 19.43
C GLY A 194 2.49 10.35 19.16
N THR A 195 2.39 9.76 17.97
CA THR A 195 1.15 9.10 17.52
C THR A 195 1.13 7.66 17.96
N LYS A 196 0.06 7.25 18.63
CA LYS A 196 -0.13 5.90 19.14
C LYS A 196 -1.12 5.13 18.29
N TYR A 197 -0.74 3.93 17.90
CA TYR A 197 -1.61 2.98 17.19
C TYR A 197 -1.87 1.76 18.06
N GLN A 198 -3.06 1.19 17.94
CA GLN A 198 -3.34 -0.14 18.48
C GLN A 198 -2.72 -1.18 17.55
N PHE A 199 -2.10 -2.23 18.12
CA PHE A 199 -1.41 -3.27 17.35
C PHE A 199 -1.93 -4.65 17.74
N GLY A 200 -2.25 -5.48 16.75
CA GLY A 200 -2.87 -6.79 16.95
C GLY A 200 -3.62 -7.28 15.71
N THR A 201 -4.50 -8.27 15.88
CA THR A 201 -5.35 -8.78 14.79
C THR A 201 -6.60 -7.91 14.62
N GLY A 202 -7.16 -7.88 13.40
CA GLY A 202 -8.43 -7.19 13.15
C GLY A 202 -9.58 -7.82 13.95
N ALA A 203 -9.57 -9.14 14.11
CA ALA A 203 -10.60 -9.86 14.87
C ALA A 203 -10.62 -9.51 16.37
N ASP A 204 -9.44 -9.32 16.96
CA ASP A 204 -9.28 -9.04 18.39
C ASP A 204 -9.41 -7.55 18.71
N ILE A 205 -8.99 -6.65 17.80
CA ILE A 205 -9.12 -5.20 17.98
C ILE A 205 -10.54 -4.72 17.66
N LEU A 206 -11.13 -5.21 16.57
CA LEU A 206 -12.46 -4.83 16.08
C LEU A 206 -13.45 -5.98 16.29
N TYR A 207 -13.61 -6.79 15.25
CA TYR A 207 -14.51 -7.93 15.18
C TYR A 207 -14.07 -8.87 14.05
N PRO A 208 -14.43 -10.18 14.12
CA PRO A 208 -14.11 -11.12 13.05
C PRO A 208 -14.68 -10.69 11.69
N SER A 209 -13.83 -10.66 10.66
CA SER A 209 -14.19 -10.33 9.29
C SER A 209 -13.42 -11.21 8.30
N SER A 210 -14.11 -11.82 7.35
CA SER A 210 -13.53 -12.69 6.32
C SER A 210 -13.46 -12.00 4.96
N GLY A 211 -12.50 -12.41 4.12
CA GLY A 211 -12.37 -11.90 2.75
C GLY A 211 -11.42 -10.71 2.60
N GLY A 212 -10.73 -10.31 3.67
CA GLY A 212 -9.69 -9.29 3.62
C GLY A 212 -8.50 -9.70 2.72
N SER A 213 -7.95 -8.72 2.01
CA SER A 213 -6.76 -8.90 1.15
C SER A 213 -5.53 -9.26 1.97
N ASP A 214 -5.43 -8.77 3.20
CA ASP A 214 -4.39 -9.08 4.19
C ASP A 214 -4.40 -10.56 4.60
N ASP A 215 -5.55 -11.10 5.02
CA ASP A 215 -5.70 -12.52 5.36
C ASP A 215 -5.37 -13.42 4.16
N TRP A 216 -5.82 -13.02 2.96
CA TRP A 216 -5.51 -13.74 1.73
C TRP A 216 -4.01 -13.68 1.36
N ALA A 217 -3.39 -12.50 1.46
CA ALA A 217 -1.97 -12.33 1.18
C ALA A 217 -1.11 -13.19 2.13
N LYS A 218 -1.52 -13.30 3.39
CA LYS A 218 -0.81 -14.15 4.35
C LYS A 218 -1.07 -15.63 4.13
N GLY A 219 -2.33 -16.03 4.04
CA GLY A 219 -2.73 -17.44 4.03
C GLY A 219 -2.62 -18.14 2.68
N LYS A 220 -2.71 -17.41 1.55
CA LYS A 220 -2.67 -17.98 0.19
C LYS A 220 -1.47 -17.55 -0.63
N LEU A 221 -1.13 -16.26 -0.60
CA LEU A 221 0.05 -15.78 -1.32
C LEU A 221 1.36 -16.15 -0.59
N GLY A 222 1.30 -16.32 0.73
CA GLY A 222 2.47 -16.66 1.56
C GLY A 222 3.39 -15.46 1.80
N ALA A 223 2.87 -14.23 1.67
CA ALA A 223 3.63 -13.03 1.98
C ALA A 223 4.02 -13.04 3.47
N LYS A 224 5.29 -12.74 3.75
CA LYS A 224 5.82 -12.85 5.12
C LYS A 224 5.29 -11.72 6.00
N TYR A 225 5.46 -10.48 5.55
CA TYR A 225 5.12 -9.27 6.29
C TYR A 225 3.83 -8.66 5.77
N VAL A 226 2.72 -8.96 6.43
CA VAL A 226 1.41 -8.48 6.01
C VAL A 226 0.83 -7.57 7.07
N TYR A 227 0.44 -6.36 6.65
CA TYR A 227 -0.18 -5.40 7.55
C TYR A 227 -1.32 -4.64 6.86
N LEU A 228 -2.38 -4.42 7.62
CA LEU A 228 -3.45 -3.49 7.32
C LEU A 228 -3.29 -2.29 8.26
N MET A 229 -3.20 -1.08 7.71
CA MET A 229 -3.04 0.13 8.51
C MET A 229 -4.28 1.01 8.41
N GLU A 230 -4.97 1.22 9.53
CA GLU A 230 -6.04 2.19 9.67
C GLU A 230 -5.44 3.50 10.16
N LEU A 231 -5.25 4.47 9.26
CA LEU A 231 -4.56 5.72 9.58
C LEU A 231 -5.44 6.65 10.45
N ARG A 232 -4.96 7.86 10.76
CA ARG A 232 -5.71 8.79 11.60
C ARG A 232 -6.97 9.29 10.87
N PRO A 233 -8.01 9.71 11.61
CA PRO A 233 -9.19 10.35 11.03
C PRO A 233 -8.95 11.73 10.39
N GLY A 234 -7.78 12.35 10.59
CA GLY A 234 -7.43 13.68 10.04
C GLY A 234 -6.10 13.69 9.25
N GLN A 235 -5.93 14.69 8.39
CA GLN A 235 -4.82 14.80 7.41
C GLN A 235 -3.42 15.03 7.99
N GLU A 236 -3.29 15.49 9.23
CA GLU A 236 -2.00 15.94 9.75
C GLU A 236 -1.07 14.79 10.22
N GLY A 237 0.18 14.82 9.72
CA GLY A 237 1.32 14.09 10.31
C GLY A 237 1.34 12.57 10.10
N GLN A 238 0.87 12.06 8.95
CA GLN A 238 0.85 10.60 8.65
C GLN A 238 2.01 10.12 7.74
N GLN A 239 2.71 11.06 7.11
CA GLN A 239 3.37 10.83 5.82
C GLN A 239 4.79 10.25 5.92
N LYS A 240 5.66 10.73 6.85
CA LYS A 240 7.06 10.26 6.92
C LYS A 240 7.25 8.85 7.47
N SER A 241 6.26 8.27 8.15
CA SER A 241 6.40 7.02 8.89
C SER A 241 6.31 5.75 8.04
N ILE A 242 5.57 5.76 6.93
CA ILE A 242 5.46 4.57 6.08
C ILE A 242 6.67 4.43 5.15
N VAL A 243 7.29 5.54 4.79
CA VAL A 243 8.60 5.54 4.12
C VAL A 243 9.67 5.03 5.07
N PHE A 244 9.61 5.42 6.35
CA PHE A 244 10.43 4.81 7.39
C PHE A 244 10.13 3.31 7.54
N PHE A 245 8.87 2.87 7.44
CA PHE A 245 8.50 1.45 7.47
C PHE A 245 9.08 0.65 6.30
N ALA A 246 9.03 1.19 5.07
CA ALA A 246 9.70 0.60 3.91
C ALA A 246 11.22 0.53 4.11
N GLY A 247 11.82 1.56 4.72
CA GLY A 247 13.22 1.57 5.16
C GLY A 247 13.52 0.54 6.24
N LEU A 248 12.62 0.31 7.20
CA LEU A 248 12.74 -0.73 8.23
C LEU A 248 12.66 -2.14 7.65
N ILE A 249 11.80 -2.35 6.65
CA ILE A 249 11.77 -3.61 5.88
C ILE A 249 13.18 -3.85 5.33
N VAL A 250 13.77 -2.88 4.65
CA VAL A 250 15.09 -3.03 4.04
C VAL A 250 16.22 -3.12 5.08
N GLN A 251 16.11 -2.43 6.21
CA GLN A 251 17.14 -2.43 7.26
C GLN A 251 17.15 -3.71 8.10
N TYR A 252 16.04 -4.45 8.17
CA TYR A 252 15.87 -5.57 9.10
C TYR A 252 15.36 -6.88 8.47
N ILE A 253 15.11 -6.90 7.16
CA ILE A 253 14.48 -8.02 6.46
C ILE A 253 15.31 -8.49 5.25
N ILE A 254 16.12 -7.59 4.64
CA ILE A 254 17.07 -7.89 3.55
C ILE A 254 18.49 -7.74 4.09
#